data_AF-A0A7E6EG30-F1
#
_entry.id   AF-A0A7E6EG30-F1
#
_cell.length_a   1.000
_cell.length_b   1.000
_cell.length_c   1.000
_cell.angle_alpha   90.00
_cell.angle_beta   90.00
_cell.angle_gamma   90.00
#
_symmetry.space_group_name_H-M   'P 1'
#
loop_
_entity.id
_entity.type
_entity.pdbx_description
1 polymer ?
#
loop_
_entity_poly.entity_id
_entity_poly.type
_entity_poly.pdbx_seq_one_letter_code
_entity_poly.pdbx_strand_id
1 'polypeptide(L)'
;MTIGQYNDFHRITSLKRLNPRLKILLSVGGWNTLLNEFTIVSRSDSNAKTFAKNTKDFLKKYNFDGFDIDWEFPHNQKQAYSRLLKTMSTEFQKGSKRYLLTAAVSAGVSTIQVSYEIKEISRLNIYILTIRYLDYINLMTYDFYGQFSNTVGHHTGLYGINDADTFNTAKYVKDNGLAGMFVWTLDFDDVNGNECGQGQSPLISQIKNH
;
A
#
# COMPACT_ATOMS: atom_id res chain seq x y z
N MET A 1 -14.25 5.72 13.10
CA MET A 1 -13.92 4.57 13.98
C MET A 1 -12.44 4.64 14.27
N THR A 2 -12.03 4.91 15.51
CA THR A 2 -10.59 4.95 15.87
C THR A 2 -10.06 3.52 15.88
N ILE A 3 -9.47 3.08 14.78
CA ILE A 3 -8.80 1.78 14.67
C ILE A 3 -7.48 1.90 15.46
N GLY A 4 -7.34 1.19 16.57
CA GLY A 4 -6.08 1.22 17.33
C GLY A 4 -6.13 0.84 18.81
N GLN A 5 -7.25 0.34 19.35
CA GLN A 5 -7.21 -0.24 20.70
C GLN A 5 -6.61 -1.66 20.61
N TYR A 6 -5.82 -2.09 21.61
CA TYR A 6 -5.08 -3.38 21.59
C TYR A 6 -5.93 -4.61 21.23
N ASN A 7 -7.24 -4.57 21.50
CA ASN A 7 -8.17 -5.64 21.14
C ASN A 7 -8.46 -5.73 19.63
N ASP A 8 -8.33 -4.63 18.89
CA ASP A 8 -8.67 -4.57 17.47
C ASP A 8 -7.67 -5.34 16.60
N PHE A 9 -6.38 -5.30 16.96
CA PHE A 9 -5.36 -6.07 16.24
C PHE A 9 -5.58 -7.57 16.35
N HIS A 10 -5.92 -8.08 17.54
CA HIS A 10 -6.25 -9.49 17.69
C HIS A 10 -7.55 -9.85 16.98
N ARG A 11 -8.56 -8.96 16.99
CA ARG A 11 -9.81 -9.16 16.25
C ARG A 11 -9.56 -9.30 14.76
N ILE A 12 -8.84 -8.36 14.14
CA ILE A 12 -8.60 -8.43 12.70
C ILE A 12 -7.73 -9.64 12.35
N THR A 13 -6.63 -9.90 13.07
CA THR A 13 -5.77 -11.04 12.74
C THR A 13 -6.42 -12.40 13.00
N SER A 14 -7.48 -12.43 13.81
CA SER A 14 -8.26 -13.63 14.05
C SER A 14 -9.14 -14.07 12.88
N LEU A 15 -9.43 -13.20 11.92
CA LEU A 15 -10.16 -13.54 10.69
C LEU A 15 -9.47 -14.65 9.88
N LYS A 16 -8.16 -14.85 10.08
CA LYS A 16 -7.41 -15.97 9.50
C LYS A 16 -7.91 -17.35 9.94
N ARG A 17 -8.65 -17.44 11.05
CA ARG A 17 -9.32 -18.69 11.45
C ARG A 17 -10.47 -19.04 10.50
N LEU A 18 -11.13 -18.04 9.92
CA LEU A 18 -12.19 -18.23 8.93
C LEU A 18 -11.62 -18.53 7.54
N ASN A 19 -10.47 -17.93 7.21
CA ASN A 19 -9.77 -18.18 5.95
C ASN A 19 -8.25 -18.28 6.20
N PRO A 20 -7.68 -19.49 6.32
CA PRO A 20 -6.25 -19.70 6.56
C PRO A 20 -5.32 -19.17 5.46
N ARG A 21 -5.86 -18.88 4.26
CA ARG A 21 -5.11 -18.27 3.15
C ARG A 21 -5.02 -16.74 3.27
N LEU A 22 -5.89 -16.11 4.07
CA LEU A 22 -5.89 -14.66 4.28
C LEU A 22 -4.56 -14.22 4.91
N LYS A 23 -3.96 -13.17 4.33
CA LYS A 23 -2.80 -12.46 4.88
C LYS A 23 -3.23 -11.11 5.36
N ILE A 24 -2.77 -10.72 6.54
CA ILE A 24 -3.13 -9.43 7.15
C ILE A 24 -1.84 -8.70 7.44
N LEU A 25 -1.71 -7.51 6.84
CA LEU A 25 -0.55 -6.64 7.00
C LEU A 25 -0.94 -5.46 7.88
N LEU A 26 0.01 -4.96 8.65
CA LEU A 26 -0.12 -3.69 9.38
C LEU A 26 0.42 -2.57 8.50
N SER A 27 -0.41 -1.59 8.17
CA SER A 27 0.05 -0.36 7.51
C SER A 27 0.39 0.72 8.54
N VAL A 28 1.47 1.45 8.30
CA VAL A 28 1.89 2.61 9.10
C VAL A 28 2.21 3.75 8.15
N GLY A 29 1.66 4.92 8.44
CA GLY A 29 1.81 6.12 7.62
C GLY A 29 0.45 6.71 7.27
N GLY A 30 0.27 7.05 5.99
CA GLY A 30 -0.90 7.70 5.43
C GLY A 30 -0.73 9.21 5.29
N TRP A 31 -1.62 9.79 4.49
CA TRP A 31 -1.66 11.23 4.22
C TRP A 31 -1.49 12.09 5.49
N ASN A 32 -0.54 13.02 5.45
CA ASN A 32 -0.17 13.95 6.54
C ASN A 32 0.19 13.28 7.88
N THR A 33 0.57 12.01 7.88
CA THR A 33 0.88 11.24 9.09
C THR A 33 2.36 10.83 9.09
N LEU A 34 3.00 10.91 10.27
CA LEU A 34 4.34 10.38 10.53
C LEU A 34 5.49 10.90 9.63
N LEU A 35 5.37 12.10 9.04
CA LEU A 35 6.39 12.67 8.13
C LEU A 35 7.76 12.83 8.80
N ASN A 36 7.78 13.30 10.06
CA ASN A 36 9.00 13.50 10.82
C ASN A 36 9.57 12.16 11.31
N GLU A 37 8.70 11.24 11.69
CA GLU A 37 9.03 9.93 12.21
C GLU A 37 9.68 9.07 11.12
N PHE A 38 9.13 9.07 9.90
CA PHE A 38 9.76 8.40 8.77
C PHE A 38 11.13 8.99 8.43
N THR A 39 11.25 10.31 8.48
CA THR A 39 12.53 11.00 8.35
C THR A 39 13.53 10.53 9.41
N ILE A 40 13.11 10.41 10.67
CA ILE A 40 13.95 9.96 11.79
C ILE A 40 14.39 8.49 11.62
N VAL A 41 13.45 7.58 11.35
CA VAL A 41 13.77 6.14 11.28
C VAL A 41 14.61 5.80 10.06
N SER A 42 14.49 6.56 8.97
CA SER A 42 15.27 6.34 7.75
C SER A 42 16.64 7.02 7.75
N ARG A 43 16.91 7.96 8.67
CA ARG A 43 18.11 8.83 8.68
C ARG A 43 19.44 8.10 8.82
N SER A 44 19.46 6.93 9.48
CA SER A 44 20.69 6.17 9.72
C SER A 44 20.44 4.65 9.67
N ASP A 45 21.51 3.88 9.41
CA ASP A 45 21.47 2.42 9.45
C ASP A 45 21.01 1.90 10.83
N SER A 46 21.43 2.55 11.91
CA SER A 46 21.08 2.15 13.28
C SER A 46 19.58 2.34 13.55
N ASN A 47 19.03 3.48 13.12
CA ASN A 47 17.61 3.77 13.27
C ASN A 47 16.76 2.81 12.43
N ALA A 48 17.15 2.59 11.17
CA ALA A 48 16.44 1.68 10.28
C ALA A 48 16.45 0.24 10.81
N LYS A 49 17.57 -0.23 11.38
CA LYS A 49 17.68 -1.55 12.01
C LYS A 49 16.80 -1.67 13.24
N THR A 50 16.80 -0.65 14.09
CA THR A 50 15.97 -0.61 15.31
C THR A 50 14.49 -0.64 14.95
N PHE A 51 14.08 0.19 13.99
CA PHE A 51 12.71 0.20 13.47
C PHE A 51 12.32 -1.16 12.88
N ALA A 52 13.13 -1.73 11.99
CA ALA A 52 12.87 -3.03 11.37
C ALA A 52 12.68 -4.14 12.41
N LYS A 53 13.53 -4.19 13.43
CA LYS A 53 13.44 -5.18 14.52
C LYS A 53 12.16 -4.98 15.34
N ASN A 54 11.90 -3.75 15.79
CA ASN A 54 10.72 -3.45 16.60
C ASN A 54 9.42 -3.74 15.84
N THR A 55 9.37 -3.38 14.55
CA THR A 55 8.24 -3.70 13.67
C THR A 55 8.04 -5.21 13.61
N LYS A 56 9.08 -5.99 13.33
CA LYS A 56 8.99 -7.46 13.28
C LYS A 56 8.51 -8.07 14.60
N ASP A 57 9.01 -7.57 15.73
CA ASP A 57 8.58 -8.01 17.07
C ASP A 57 7.09 -7.69 17.30
N PHE A 58 6.62 -6.52 16.84
CA PHE A 58 5.21 -6.15 16.87
C PHE A 58 4.34 -7.06 15.99
N LEU A 59 4.75 -7.30 14.75
CA LEU A 59 4.04 -8.20 13.82
C LEU A 59 3.90 -9.61 14.42
N LYS A 60 4.98 -10.11 15.06
CA LYS A 60 4.97 -11.39 15.76
C LYS A 60 3.98 -11.38 16.91
N LYS A 61 4.01 -10.34 17.76
CA LYS A 61 3.15 -10.21 18.95
C LYS A 61 1.66 -10.26 18.60
N TYR A 62 1.25 -9.61 17.52
CA TYR A 62 -0.17 -9.50 17.15
C TYR A 62 -0.58 -10.40 15.99
N ASN A 63 0.29 -11.33 15.58
CA ASN A 63 0.04 -12.32 14.52
C ASN A 63 -0.27 -11.70 13.15
N PHE A 64 0.42 -10.62 12.78
CA PHE A 64 0.40 -10.09 11.42
C PHE A 64 1.29 -10.95 10.49
N ASP A 65 1.05 -10.86 9.19
CA ASP A 65 1.79 -11.57 8.14
C ASP A 65 2.76 -10.66 7.38
N GLY A 66 2.68 -9.35 7.59
CA GLY A 66 3.61 -8.40 7.01
C GLY A 66 3.34 -6.96 7.42
N PHE A 67 4.08 -6.06 6.81
CA PHE A 67 4.03 -4.63 7.06
C PHE A 67 3.88 -3.89 5.73
N ASP A 68 3.05 -2.87 5.74
CA ASP A 68 2.87 -1.94 4.64
C ASP A 68 3.38 -0.57 5.08
N ILE A 69 4.27 0.03 4.30
CA ILE A 69 4.78 1.38 4.56
C ILE A 69 4.06 2.38 3.66
N ASP A 70 3.41 3.34 4.28
CA ASP A 70 2.63 4.37 3.60
C ASP A 70 3.24 5.76 3.87
N TRP A 71 4.49 5.94 3.44
CA TRP A 71 5.15 7.24 3.56
C TRP A 71 4.72 8.13 2.41
N GLU A 72 3.91 9.15 2.71
CA GLU A 72 3.36 10.11 1.75
C GLU A 72 3.94 11.53 1.91
N PHE A 73 5.02 11.93 1.24
CA PHE A 73 5.92 11.11 0.43
C PHE A 73 7.39 11.34 0.85
N PRO A 74 8.32 10.44 0.51
CA PRO A 74 9.74 10.62 0.82
C PRO A 74 10.34 11.89 0.23
N HIS A 75 9.81 12.40 -0.89
CA HIS A 75 10.36 13.55 -1.62
C HIS A 75 11.88 13.42 -1.81
N ASN A 76 12.66 14.42 -1.37
CA ASN A 76 14.13 14.42 -1.48
C ASN A 76 14.85 13.32 -0.66
N GLN A 77 14.12 12.44 0.04
CA GLN A 77 14.65 11.37 0.89
C GLN A 77 14.64 9.98 0.23
N LYS A 78 14.57 9.89 -1.10
CA LYS A 78 14.50 8.61 -1.83
C LYS A 78 15.58 7.58 -1.45
N GLN A 79 16.82 8.01 -1.22
CA GLN A 79 17.91 7.10 -0.80
C GLN A 79 17.71 6.59 0.63
N ALA A 80 17.22 7.45 1.53
CA ALA A 80 16.89 7.06 2.89
C ALA A 80 15.73 6.06 2.89
N TYR A 81 14.72 6.28 2.04
CA TYR A 81 13.61 5.37 1.84
C TYR A 81 14.05 3.99 1.32
N SER A 82 14.87 3.92 0.28
CA SER A 82 15.39 2.63 -0.22
C SER A 82 16.26 1.90 0.81
N ARG A 83 17.08 2.63 1.58
CA ARG A 83 17.85 2.05 2.69
C ARG A 83 16.93 1.46 3.76
N LEU A 84 15.85 2.16 4.11
CA LEU A 84 14.87 1.68 5.07
C LEU A 84 14.23 0.38 4.57
N LEU A 85 13.72 0.36 3.34
CA LEU A 85 13.10 -0.82 2.73
C LEU A 85 14.07 -2.01 2.67
N LYS A 86 15.32 -1.78 2.24
CA LYS A 86 16.37 -2.80 2.23
C LYS A 86 16.57 -3.40 3.61
N THR A 87 16.65 -2.54 4.62
CA THR A 87 16.90 -2.95 6.01
C THR A 87 15.72 -3.77 6.55
N MET A 88 14.48 -3.31 6.31
CA MET A 88 13.27 -4.03 6.71
C MET A 88 13.15 -5.38 6.00
N SER A 89 13.34 -5.41 4.68
CA SER A 89 13.29 -6.64 3.89
C SER A 89 14.30 -7.68 4.37
N THR A 90 15.53 -7.23 4.70
CA THR A 90 16.57 -8.11 5.26
C THR A 90 16.16 -8.67 6.62
N GLU A 91 15.59 -7.85 7.51
CA GLU A 91 15.16 -8.30 8.84
C GLU A 91 13.97 -9.26 8.76
N PHE A 92 13.02 -9.01 7.87
CA PHE A 92 11.80 -9.80 7.69
C PHE A 92 12.04 -11.19 7.10
N GLN A 93 13.20 -11.41 6.49
CA GLN A 93 13.64 -12.72 6.01
C GLN A 93 14.29 -13.59 7.11
N LYS A 94 14.68 -13.01 8.26
CA LYS A 94 15.34 -13.77 9.33
C LYS A 94 14.35 -14.58 10.17
N GLY A 95 14.73 -15.80 10.53
CA GLY A 95 13.94 -16.69 11.39
C GLY A 95 13.06 -17.65 10.58
N SER A 96 12.16 -18.37 11.26
CA SER A 96 11.33 -19.41 10.63
C SER A 96 10.13 -18.87 9.86
N LYS A 97 9.61 -17.69 10.22
CA LYS A 97 8.52 -17.00 9.54
C LYS A 97 9.07 -15.81 8.77
N ARG A 98 8.89 -15.82 7.45
CA ARG A 98 9.06 -14.65 6.57
C ARG A 98 7.85 -13.71 6.73
N TYR A 99 8.09 -12.41 6.81
CA TYR A 99 7.05 -11.38 6.79
C TYR A 99 7.02 -10.66 5.45
N LEU A 100 5.82 -10.35 4.95
CA LEU A 100 5.65 -9.56 3.73
C LEU A 100 6.04 -8.11 4.00
N LEU A 101 6.66 -7.46 3.00
CA LEU A 101 6.91 -6.02 3.01
C LEU A 101 6.31 -5.38 1.77
N THR A 102 5.36 -4.47 1.96
CA THR A 102 4.66 -3.77 0.87
C THR A 102 4.75 -2.26 1.08
N ALA A 103 4.39 -1.49 0.07
CA ALA A 103 4.29 -0.05 0.21
C ALA A 103 3.13 0.51 -0.62
N ALA A 104 2.44 1.49 -0.06
CA ALA A 104 1.59 2.39 -0.82
C ALA A 104 2.47 3.48 -1.46
N VAL A 105 2.28 3.71 -2.77
CA VAL A 105 3.11 4.65 -3.54
C VAL A 105 2.27 5.53 -4.45
N SER A 106 2.75 6.74 -4.70
CA SER A 106 2.07 7.71 -5.56
C SER A 106 1.94 7.22 -7.01
N ALA A 107 0.81 7.50 -7.65
CA ALA A 107 0.65 7.42 -9.10
C ALA A 107 1.06 8.72 -9.85
N GLY A 108 1.35 9.80 -9.12
CA GLY A 108 1.74 11.08 -9.70
C GLY A 108 3.19 11.07 -10.21
N VAL A 109 3.39 11.32 -11.50
CA VAL A 109 4.72 11.27 -12.15
C VAL A 109 5.75 12.17 -11.47
N SER A 110 5.37 13.39 -11.12
CA SER A 110 6.26 14.34 -10.42
C SER A 110 6.68 13.84 -9.04
N THR A 111 5.75 13.26 -8.26
CA THR A 111 6.01 12.66 -6.96
C THR A 111 6.91 11.43 -7.08
N ILE A 112 6.64 10.56 -8.06
CA ILE A 112 7.42 9.35 -8.34
C ILE A 112 8.89 9.71 -8.61
N GLN A 113 9.14 10.71 -9.47
CA GLN A 113 10.49 11.12 -9.87
C GLN A 113 11.33 11.65 -8.69
N VAL A 114 10.69 12.35 -7.74
CA VAL A 114 11.42 12.88 -6.58
C VAL A 114 11.55 11.83 -5.47
N SER A 115 10.54 11.00 -5.23
CA SER A 115 10.41 10.18 -4.01
C SER A 115 11.01 8.78 -4.08
N TYR A 116 11.16 8.21 -5.29
CA TYR A 116 11.57 6.82 -5.44
C TYR A 116 12.88 6.72 -6.25
N GLU A 117 13.74 5.76 -5.91
CA GLU A 117 14.99 5.56 -6.64
C GLU A 117 14.71 4.84 -7.95
N ILE A 118 14.66 5.60 -9.03
CA ILE A 118 14.53 5.10 -10.39
C ILE A 118 15.93 5.05 -11.00
N LYS A 119 16.37 3.86 -11.38
CA LYS A 119 17.61 3.64 -12.12
C LYS A 119 17.27 3.12 -13.52
N GLU A 120 17.61 3.91 -14.52
CA GLU A 120 17.65 3.43 -15.89
C GLU A 120 18.87 2.48 -16.03
N ILE A 121 18.60 1.22 -16.37
CA ILE A 121 19.68 0.24 -16.60
C ILE A 121 19.99 0.14 -18.10
N SER A 122 19.02 0.47 -18.96
CA SER A 122 19.19 0.64 -20.42
C SER A 122 18.00 1.41 -20.99
N ARG A 123 18.10 1.89 -22.24
CA ARG A 123 17.02 2.60 -22.97
C ARG A 123 15.66 1.89 -22.99
N LEU A 124 15.62 0.59 -22.69
CA LEU A 124 14.41 -0.25 -22.69
C LEU A 124 14.08 -0.84 -21.31
N ASN A 125 14.89 -0.60 -20.28
CA ASN A 125 14.68 -1.17 -18.94
C ASN A 125 14.86 -0.10 -17.85
N ILE A 126 13.75 0.29 -17.24
CA ILE A 126 13.70 1.13 -16.06
C ILE A 126 13.53 0.22 -14.84
N TYR A 127 14.46 0.30 -13.88
CA TYR A 127 14.33 -0.39 -12.60
C TYR A 127 14.14 0.62 -11.50
N ILE A 128 13.01 0.55 -10.80
CA ILE A 128 12.86 1.28 -9.56
C ILE A 128 13.61 0.47 -8.49
N LEU A 129 14.80 0.89 -8.07
CA LEU A 129 15.62 0.18 -7.09
C LEU A 129 14.87 -0.04 -5.76
N THR A 130 14.03 0.93 -5.39
CA THR A 130 13.13 0.86 -4.23
C THR A 130 12.26 -0.40 -4.24
N ILE A 131 11.79 -0.86 -5.42
CA ILE A 131 10.82 -1.97 -5.51
C ILE A 131 11.45 -3.34 -5.29
N ARG A 132 12.78 -3.47 -5.41
CA ARG A 132 13.46 -4.77 -5.28
C ARG A 132 13.36 -5.36 -3.87
N TYR A 133 12.99 -4.55 -2.89
CA TYR A 133 12.87 -4.96 -1.50
C TYR A 133 11.43 -5.27 -1.08
N LEU A 134 10.46 -4.99 -1.95
CA LEU A 134 9.03 -5.15 -1.70
C LEU A 134 8.51 -6.46 -2.30
N ASP A 135 7.55 -7.09 -1.63
CA ASP A 135 6.78 -8.22 -2.14
C ASP A 135 5.82 -7.80 -3.25
N TYR A 136 5.11 -6.69 -3.04
CA TYR A 136 4.28 -6.03 -4.04
C TYR A 136 4.07 -4.55 -3.66
N ILE A 137 3.52 -3.80 -4.59
CA ILE A 137 3.33 -2.34 -4.51
C ILE A 137 1.84 -2.05 -4.63
N ASN A 138 1.33 -1.23 -3.73
CA ASN A 138 0.00 -0.66 -3.81
C ASN A 138 0.12 0.71 -4.49
N LEU A 139 -0.05 0.75 -5.82
CA LEU A 139 -0.04 2.01 -6.57
C LEU A 139 -1.36 2.75 -6.32
N MET A 140 -1.28 3.94 -5.73
CA MET A 140 -2.46 4.74 -5.36
C MET A 140 -3.02 5.46 -6.59
N THR A 141 -3.71 4.72 -7.47
CA THR A 141 -4.31 5.22 -8.72
C THR A 141 -5.68 5.85 -8.48
N TYR A 142 -5.73 6.78 -7.52
CA TYR A 142 -6.89 7.55 -7.11
C TYR A 142 -6.43 8.95 -6.69
N ASP A 143 -7.37 9.83 -6.32
CA ASP A 143 -7.10 11.25 -6.04
C ASP A 143 -6.42 12.00 -7.19
N PHE A 144 -6.72 11.63 -8.44
CA PHE A 144 -6.22 12.38 -9.60
C PHE A 144 -6.85 13.77 -9.72
N TYR A 145 -8.11 13.89 -9.30
CA TYR A 145 -8.87 15.14 -9.23
C TYR A 145 -9.63 15.22 -7.92
N GLY A 146 -9.81 16.44 -7.42
CA GLY A 146 -10.53 16.69 -6.17
C GLY A 146 -10.71 18.18 -5.92
N GLN A 147 -10.98 18.55 -4.67
CA GLN A 147 -11.20 19.95 -4.27
C GLN A 147 -10.02 20.89 -4.58
N PHE A 148 -8.81 20.34 -4.78
CA PHE A 148 -7.59 21.07 -5.10
C PHE A 148 -7.44 21.37 -6.60
N SER A 149 -8.32 20.84 -7.45
CA SER A 149 -8.27 21.01 -8.90
C SER A 149 -9.04 22.26 -9.35
N ASN A 150 -8.52 22.96 -10.36
CA ASN A 150 -9.21 24.11 -10.99
C ASN A 150 -10.35 23.70 -11.93
N THR A 151 -10.48 22.41 -12.23
CA THR A 151 -11.49 21.84 -13.12
C THR A 151 -12.07 20.58 -12.51
N VAL A 152 -13.32 20.29 -12.82
CA VAL A 152 -13.96 19.00 -12.47
C VAL A 152 -13.25 17.89 -13.22
N GLY A 153 -12.98 16.79 -12.53
CA GLY A 153 -12.42 15.58 -13.12
C GLY A 153 -12.67 14.36 -12.25
N HIS A 154 -12.55 13.19 -12.86
CA HIS A 154 -12.80 11.92 -12.18
C HIS A 154 -11.68 11.55 -11.20
N HIS A 155 -12.04 11.04 -10.01
CA HIS A 155 -11.10 10.69 -8.93
C HIS A 155 -10.11 9.56 -9.34
N THR A 156 -10.55 8.62 -10.17
CA THR A 156 -9.78 7.43 -10.59
C THR A 156 -10.00 7.10 -12.08
N GLY A 157 -9.96 8.10 -12.96
CA GLY A 157 -10.22 7.88 -14.39
C GLY A 157 -9.19 6.96 -15.06
N LEU A 158 -9.66 5.91 -15.77
CA LEU A 158 -8.79 4.89 -16.38
C LEU A 158 -8.01 5.44 -17.58
N TYR A 159 -8.69 6.12 -18.50
CA TYR A 159 -8.06 6.72 -19.69
C TYR A 159 -7.97 8.25 -19.66
N GLY A 160 -8.62 8.92 -18.70
CA GLY A 160 -8.53 10.38 -18.57
C GLY A 160 -9.61 11.02 -17.68
N ILE A 161 -9.65 12.35 -17.71
CA ILE A 161 -10.44 13.20 -16.80
C ILE A 161 -11.96 12.94 -16.81
N ASN A 162 -12.51 12.44 -17.92
CA ASN A 162 -13.95 12.23 -18.14
C ASN A 162 -14.36 10.74 -18.09
N ASP A 163 -13.44 9.84 -17.74
CA ASP A 163 -13.67 8.40 -17.82
C ASP A 163 -14.04 7.83 -16.44
N ALA A 164 -15.30 7.43 -16.29
CA ALA A 164 -15.87 6.93 -15.04
C ALA A 164 -16.35 5.48 -15.22
N ASP A 165 -15.42 4.52 -15.36
CA ASP A 165 -15.80 3.11 -15.54
C ASP A 165 -14.95 2.15 -14.69
N THR A 166 -15.48 1.82 -13.51
CA THR A 166 -14.89 0.84 -12.58
C THR A 166 -14.88 -0.59 -13.15
N PHE A 167 -15.85 -0.96 -14.01
CA PHE A 167 -15.92 -2.30 -14.59
C PHE A 167 -14.77 -2.54 -15.56
N ASN A 168 -14.42 -1.52 -16.34
CA ASN A 168 -13.27 -1.59 -17.24
C ASN A 168 -11.94 -1.74 -16.50
N THR A 169 -11.83 -1.25 -15.26
CA THR A 169 -10.56 -1.31 -14.51
C THR A 169 -10.17 -2.75 -14.13
N ALA A 170 -11.09 -3.58 -13.62
CA ALA A 170 -10.77 -4.97 -13.27
C ALA A 170 -10.36 -5.79 -14.51
N LYS A 171 -11.10 -5.59 -15.62
CA LYS A 171 -10.74 -6.16 -16.92
C LYS A 171 -9.39 -5.67 -17.41
N TYR A 172 -9.11 -4.38 -17.32
CA TYR A 172 -7.84 -3.78 -17.73
C TYR A 172 -6.67 -4.38 -16.96
N VAL A 173 -6.79 -4.54 -15.64
CA VAL A 173 -5.77 -5.17 -14.79
C VAL A 173 -5.43 -6.57 -15.28
N LYS A 174 -6.46 -7.37 -15.61
CA LYS A 174 -6.29 -8.73 -16.13
C LYS A 174 -5.68 -8.75 -17.54
N ASP A 175 -6.22 -7.94 -18.45
CA ASP A 175 -5.79 -7.90 -19.85
C ASP A 175 -4.34 -7.41 -20.00
N ASN A 176 -3.87 -6.57 -19.07
CA ASN A 176 -2.48 -6.08 -19.04
C ASN A 176 -1.54 -6.93 -18.16
N GLY A 177 -2.02 -8.05 -17.60
CA GLY A 177 -1.18 -8.94 -16.79
C GLY A 177 -0.66 -8.31 -15.49
N LEU A 178 -1.39 -7.35 -14.92
CA LEU A 178 -1.07 -6.79 -13.61
C LEU A 178 -1.38 -7.81 -12.50
N ALA A 179 -0.67 -7.70 -11.38
CA ALA A 179 -0.71 -8.70 -10.31
C ALA A 179 -2.03 -8.73 -9.51
N GLY A 180 -2.82 -7.65 -9.56
CA GLY A 180 -4.08 -7.53 -8.84
C GLY A 180 -4.52 -6.08 -8.64
N MET A 181 -5.51 -5.89 -7.78
CA MET A 181 -6.07 -4.59 -7.41
C MET A 181 -5.88 -4.31 -5.93
N PHE A 182 -5.65 -3.03 -5.60
CA PHE A 182 -5.66 -2.50 -4.25
C PHE A 182 -6.91 -1.64 -4.07
N VAL A 183 -7.61 -1.79 -2.94
CA VAL A 183 -8.88 -1.11 -2.67
C VAL A 183 -8.74 -0.27 -1.41
N TRP A 184 -8.92 1.04 -1.56
CA TRP A 184 -9.06 1.99 -0.46
C TRP A 184 -10.51 2.51 -0.43
N THR A 185 -11.37 2.09 0.51
CA THR A 185 -11.20 1.11 1.60
C THR A 185 -12.37 0.13 1.66
N LEU A 186 -12.21 -0.95 2.44
CA LEU A 186 -13.29 -1.92 2.64
C LEU A 186 -14.52 -1.31 3.32
N ASP A 187 -14.32 -0.38 4.26
CA ASP A 187 -15.37 0.22 5.07
C ASP A 187 -16.18 1.31 4.35
N PHE A 188 -15.75 1.73 3.16
CA PHE A 188 -16.49 2.67 2.31
C PHE A 188 -17.36 1.98 1.26
N ASP A 189 -17.25 0.66 1.10
CA ASP A 189 -18.21 -0.13 0.31
C ASP A 189 -19.50 -0.36 1.11
N ASP A 190 -20.60 -0.73 0.45
CA ASP A 190 -21.86 -1.12 1.12
C ASP A 190 -21.73 -2.52 1.73
N VAL A 191 -20.91 -2.63 2.78
CA VAL A 191 -20.54 -3.90 3.42
C VAL A 191 -21.76 -4.69 3.88
N ASN A 192 -22.80 -4.00 4.35
CA ASN A 192 -24.01 -4.65 4.86
C ASN A 192 -25.06 -4.91 3.76
N GLY A 193 -24.95 -4.25 2.61
CA GLY A 193 -25.87 -4.36 1.48
C GLY A 193 -27.20 -3.62 1.67
N ASN A 194 -27.22 -2.63 2.55
CA ASN A 194 -28.43 -1.94 2.98
C ASN A 194 -28.62 -0.57 2.33
N GLU A 195 -27.61 -0.05 1.64
CA GLU A 195 -27.60 1.33 1.12
C GLU A 195 -27.84 1.37 -0.39
N CYS A 196 -27.22 0.46 -1.14
CA CYS A 196 -27.16 0.55 -2.62
C CYS A 196 -28.18 -0.34 -3.34
N GLY A 197 -28.82 -1.29 -2.64
CA GLY A 197 -29.72 -2.27 -3.27
C GLY A 197 -29.00 -3.27 -4.19
N GLN A 198 -27.68 -3.42 -4.06
CA GLN A 198 -26.82 -4.26 -4.91
C GLN A 198 -26.22 -5.47 -4.16
N GLY A 199 -26.71 -5.76 -2.94
CA GLY A 199 -26.17 -6.79 -2.07
C GLY A 199 -24.93 -6.33 -1.29
N GLN A 200 -24.31 -7.26 -0.57
CA GLN A 200 -23.16 -6.97 0.31
C GLN A 200 -21.88 -6.73 -0.48
N SER A 201 -21.15 -5.67 -0.12
CA SER A 201 -19.88 -5.25 -0.73
C SER A 201 -19.92 -5.30 -2.26
N PRO A 202 -20.82 -4.54 -2.90
CA PRO A 202 -21.06 -4.64 -4.33
C PRO A 202 -19.80 -4.32 -5.15
N LEU A 203 -18.99 -3.34 -4.74
CA LEU A 203 -17.78 -2.96 -5.48
C LEU A 203 -16.68 -4.03 -5.38
N ILE A 204 -16.40 -4.50 -4.18
CA ILE A 204 -15.37 -5.54 -3.95
C ILE A 204 -15.79 -6.86 -4.60
N SER A 205 -17.08 -7.18 -4.59
CA SER A 205 -17.61 -8.37 -5.22
C SER A 205 -17.40 -8.36 -6.74
N GLN A 206 -17.50 -7.19 -7.41
CA GLN A 206 -17.18 -7.07 -8.83
C GLN A 206 -15.71 -7.37 -9.11
N ILE A 207 -14.79 -6.82 -8.31
CA ILE A 207 -13.35 -7.08 -8.46
C ILE A 207 -13.04 -8.57 -8.27
N LYS A 208 -13.67 -9.23 -7.30
CA LYS A 208 -13.43 -10.66 -7.02
C LYS A 208 -13.90 -11.59 -8.13
N ASN A 209 -14.95 -11.21 -8.87
CA ASN A 209 -15.61 -12.07 -9.84
C ASN A 209 -15.01 -12.00 -11.26
N HIS A 210 -14.07 -11.09 -11.51
CA HIS A 210 -13.48 -10.83 -12.84
C HIS A 210 -11.96 -11.05 -12.89
#